data_AF-A0A377WKG1-F1
#
_entry.id   AF-A0A377WKG1-F1
#
_cell.length_a   1.000
_cell.length_b   1.000
_cell.length_c   1.000
_cell.angle_alpha   90.00
_cell.angle_beta   90.00
_cell.angle_gamma   90.00
#
_symmetry.space_group_name_H-M   'P 1'
#
loop_
_entity.id
_entity.type
_entity.pdbx_description
1 polymer ?
#
loop_
_entity_poly.entity_id
_entity_poly.type
_entity_poly.pdbx_seq_one_letter_code
_entity_poly.pdbx_strand_id
1 'polypeptide(L)'
;MCEWVKEASTTTQNAPLAVDTALNGEAYKQQVARAVAEIRRGEYVKVIVSRAIPLPSRIDMPATLLYGRQANTPVRSFMFRQEGREALGFSPELVMSVTGNKVVTEPLAGTRDRMGKPGA
;
A
#
# COMPACT_ATOMS: atom_id res chain seq x y z
N MET A 1 24.16 11.97 -18.81
CA MET A 1 22.97 11.32 -18.21
C MET A 1 23.30 9.89 -17.75
N CYS A 2 24.46 9.67 -17.12
CA CYS A 2 24.95 8.37 -16.65
C CYS A 2 25.87 8.56 -15.43
N GLU A 3 25.51 9.42 -14.46
CA GLU A 3 26.34 9.60 -13.25
C GLU A 3 25.56 9.74 -11.93
N TRP A 4 24.23 9.66 -11.94
CA TRP A 4 23.42 9.88 -10.73
C TRP A 4 23.11 8.62 -9.91
N VAL A 5 23.60 7.44 -10.32
CA VAL A 5 23.35 6.19 -9.59
C VAL A 5 24.45 5.88 -8.56
N LYS A 6 25.51 6.69 -8.47
CA LYS A 6 26.72 6.30 -7.73
C LYS A 6 26.74 6.60 -6.22
N GLU A 7 25.80 7.37 -5.68
CA GLU A 7 25.84 7.73 -4.25
C GLU A 7 24.53 7.44 -3.51
N ALA A 8 24.32 6.16 -3.21
CA ALA A 8 23.57 5.73 -2.05
C ALA A 8 24.12 4.39 -1.55
N SER A 9 25.43 4.32 -1.26
CA SER A 9 25.94 3.27 -0.36
C SER A 9 25.63 3.68 1.08
N THR A 10 24.35 3.57 1.45
CA THR A 10 24.00 3.18 2.81
C THR A 10 23.78 1.68 2.70
N THR A 11 24.56 0.87 3.41
CA THR A 11 24.38 -0.58 3.47
C THR A 11 22.98 -0.86 4.00
N THR A 12 21.99 -0.90 3.12
CA THR A 12 20.62 -1.20 3.50
C THR A 12 20.57 -2.71 3.59
N GLN A 13 20.35 -3.22 4.80
CA GLN A 13 20.31 -4.66 5.01
C GLN A 13 19.22 -5.27 4.13
N ASN A 14 19.57 -6.23 3.28
CA ASN A 14 18.64 -7.00 2.45
C ASN A 14 17.81 -8.02 3.26
N ALA A 15 17.79 -7.89 4.58
CA ALA A 15 17.00 -8.76 5.45
C ALA A 15 15.56 -8.22 5.54
N PRO A 16 14.53 -9.09 5.57
CA PRO A 16 13.16 -8.66 5.74
C PRO A 16 12.97 -7.97 7.10
N LEU A 17 12.24 -6.87 7.09
CA LEU A 17 11.89 -6.16 8.32
C LEU A 17 10.70 -6.83 9.00
N ALA A 18 10.86 -7.22 10.26
CA ALA A 18 9.74 -7.68 11.07
C ALA A 18 8.84 -6.50 11.43
N VAL A 19 7.58 -6.55 11.01
CA VAL A 19 6.58 -5.51 11.26
C VAL A 19 5.39 -6.13 11.97
N ASP A 20 5.15 -5.71 13.22
CA ASP A 20 3.93 -6.08 13.93
C ASP A 20 2.75 -5.23 13.43
N THR A 21 1.90 -5.84 12.61
CA THR A 21 0.70 -5.18 12.11
C THR A 21 -0.42 -5.13 13.16
N ALA A 22 -0.36 -5.87 14.27
CA ALA A 22 -1.38 -5.78 15.33
C ALA A 22 -1.26 -4.50 16.17
N LEU A 23 -0.08 -3.88 16.19
CA LEU A 23 0.20 -2.66 16.95
C LEU A 23 -0.84 -1.56 16.70
N ASN A 24 -1.25 -0.88 17.77
CA ASN A 24 -2.26 0.19 17.78
C ASN A 24 -3.65 -0.24 17.26
N GLY A 25 -3.93 -1.54 17.23
CA GLY A 25 -5.21 -2.09 16.76
C GLY A 25 -6.44 -1.54 17.49
N GLU A 26 -6.36 -1.32 18.80
CA GLU A 26 -7.48 -0.78 19.59
C GLU A 26 -7.85 0.65 19.20
N ALA A 27 -6.87 1.53 19.00
CA ALA A 27 -7.12 2.90 18.55
C ALA A 27 -7.81 2.91 17.17
N TYR A 28 -7.40 2.01 16.27
CA TYR A 28 -8.05 1.85 14.97
C TYR A 28 -9.49 1.32 15.10
N LYS A 29 -9.75 0.33 15.97
CA LYS A 29 -11.12 -0.15 16.25
C LYS A 29 -12.02 0.96 16.77
N GLN A 30 -11.51 1.86 17.62
CA GLN A 30 -12.26 3.02 18.11
C GLN A 30 -12.61 4.00 16.98
N GLN A 31 -11.67 4.27 16.06
CA GLN A 31 -11.92 5.10 14.88
C GLN A 31 -12.99 4.47 13.97
N VAL A 32 -12.94 3.15 13.76
CA VAL A 32 -13.96 2.41 12.99
C VAL A 32 -15.31 2.46 13.70
N ALA A 33 -15.37 2.26 15.02
CA ALA A 33 -16.62 2.34 15.78
C ALA A 33 -17.27 3.72 15.69
N ARG A 34 -16.46 4.78 15.73
CA ARG A 34 -16.91 6.16 15.50
C ARG A 34 -17.51 6.32 14.10
N ALA A 35 -16.80 5.88 13.06
CA ALA A 35 -17.30 5.95 11.68
C ALA A 35 -18.61 5.18 11.50
N VAL A 36 -18.74 4.01 12.11
CA VAL A 36 -20.00 3.23 12.10
C VAL A 36 -21.14 3.98 12.81
N ALA A 37 -20.85 4.66 13.92
CA ALA A 37 -21.85 5.47 14.62
C ALA A 37 -22.30 6.68 13.78
N GLU A 38 -21.38 7.35 13.09
CA GLU A 38 -21.67 8.44 12.14
C GLU A 38 -22.55 7.95 10.98
N ILE A 39 -22.24 6.77 10.41
CA ILE A 39 -23.08 6.13 9.37
C ILE A 39 -24.49 5.85 9.89
N ARG A 40 -24.63 5.30 11.10
CA ARG A 40 -25.94 5.02 11.71
C ARG A 40 -26.77 6.27 11.97
N ARG A 41 -26.13 7.42 12.19
CA ARG A 41 -26.79 8.74 12.30
C ARG A 41 -27.17 9.33 10.93
N GLY A 42 -26.79 8.68 9.83
CA GLY A 42 -27.10 9.13 8.48
C GLY A 42 -26.17 10.22 7.94
N GLU A 43 -25.01 10.45 8.57
CA GLU A 43 -24.08 11.50 8.14
C GLU A 43 -23.44 11.20 6.77
N TYR A 44 -23.18 9.92 6.48
CA TYR A 44 -22.74 9.41 5.20
C TYR A 44 -22.98 7.89 5.12
N VAL A 45 -22.91 7.29 3.93
CA VAL A 45 -23.21 5.86 3.72
C VAL A 45 -21.97 4.97 3.83
N LYS A 46 -20.79 5.48 3.43
CA LYS A 46 -19.53 4.73 3.41
C LYS A 46 -18.35 5.67 3.62
N VAL A 47 -17.36 5.20 4.37
CA VAL A 47 -16.05 5.84 4.54
C VAL A 47 -14.95 4.77 4.59
N ILE A 48 -13.75 5.11 4.15
CA ILE A 48 -12.56 4.27 4.29
C ILE A 48 -11.70 4.86 5.42
N VAL A 49 -11.63 4.14 6.55
CA VAL A 49 -10.71 4.47 7.64
C VAL A 49 -9.41 3.70 7.40
N SER A 50 -8.26 4.37 7.54
CA SER A 50 -6.94 3.75 7.39
C SER A 50 -6.08 4.01 8.61
N ARG A 51 -5.00 3.24 8.76
CA ARG A 51 -3.99 3.46 9.80
C ARG A 51 -2.59 3.38 9.22
N ALA A 52 -1.69 4.20 9.75
CA ALA A 52 -0.27 4.14 9.44
C ALA A 52 0.45 3.26 10.47
N ILE A 53 1.38 2.42 10.00
CA ILE A 53 2.29 1.65 10.85
C ILE A 53 3.69 2.25 10.67
N PRO A 54 4.25 2.93 11.68
CA PRO A 54 5.62 3.41 11.63
C PRO A 54 6.59 2.23 11.46
N LEU A 55 7.54 2.37 10.53
CA LEU A 55 8.59 1.38 10.36
C LEU A 55 9.79 1.73 11.26
N PRO A 56 10.46 0.74 11.88
CA PRO A 56 11.62 0.98 12.75
C PRO A 56 12.85 1.52 12.01
N SER A 57 12.91 1.40 10.68
CA SER A 57 14.02 1.89 9.85
C SER A 57 13.57 2.19 8.42
N ARG A 58 14.45 2.82 7.65
CA ARG A 58 14.30 2.92 6.20
C ARG A 58 14.46 1.55 5.54
N ILE A 59 13.79 1.37 4.40
CA ILE A 59 13.79 0.13 3.63
C ILE A 59 14.69 0.23 2.39
N ASP A 60 15.18 -0.91 1.92
CA ASP A 60 15.84 -1.02 0.62
C ASP A 60 14.76 -1.05 -0.48
N MET A 61 14.61 0.06 -1.22
CA MET A 61 13.55 0.18 -2.22
C MET A 61 13.69 -0.84 -3.37
N PRO A 62 14.86 -1.01 -4.03
CA PRO A 62 15.04 -2.04 -5.05
C PRO A 62 14.75 -3.47 -4.57
N ALA A 63 15.29 -3.88 -3.42
CA ALA A 63 15.05 -5.22 -2.89
C ALA A 63 13.57 -5.42 -2.51
N THR A 64 12.95 -4.41 -1.90
CA THR A 64 11.50 -4.43 -1.58
C THR A 64 10.66 -4.55 -2.85
N LEU A 65 11.04 -3.87 -3.94
CA LEU A 65 10.34 -3.97 -5.22
C LEU A 65 10.43 -5.38 -5.77
N LEU A 66 11.63 -5.97 -5.77
CA LEU A 66 11.87 -7.31 -6.30
C LEU A 66 11.04 -8.37 -5.59
N TYR A 67 11.18 -8.48 -4.27
CA TYR A 67 10.47 -9.50 -3.49
C TYR A 67 8.97 -9.23 -3.43
N GLY A 68 8.57 -7.97 -3.23
CA GLY A 68 7.17 -7.59 -3.17
C GLY A 68 6.44 -7.82 -4.49
N ARG A 69 7.09 -7.59 -5.65
CA ARG A 69 6.47 -7.79 -6.97
C ARG A 69 6.23 -9.26 -7.27
N GLN A 70 7.11 -10.15 -6.83
CA GLN A 70 6.97 -11.60 -7.00
C GLN A 70 5.81 -12.16 -6.17
N ALA A 71 5.55 -11.58 -4.99
CA ALA A 71 4.48 -12.02 -4.10
C ALA A 71 3.08 -11.49 -4.48
N ASN A 72 2.99 -10.57 -5.45
CA ASN A 72 1.76 -9.85 -5.79
C ASN A 72 1.44 -9.91 -7.29
N THR A 73 0.15 -9.78 -7.61
CA THR A 73 -0.37 -9.68 -8.99
C THR A 73 -1.09 -8.33 -9.19
N PRO A 74 -0.37 -7.18 -9.11
CA PRO A 74 -1.00 -5.87 -9.17
C PRO A 74 -1.38 -5.47 -10.59
N VAL A 75 -2.33 -4.52 -10.71
CA VAL A 75 -2.63 -3.86 -12.00
C VAL A 75 -1.45 -2.99 -12.42
N ARG A 76 -0.79 -2.29 -11.48
CA ARG A 76 0.42 -1.48 -11.72
C ARG A 76 1.38 -1.56 -10.54
N SER A 77 2.68 -1.37 -10.79
CA SER A 77 3.69 -1.20 -9.74
C SER A 77 4.41 0.12 -9.96
N PHE A 78 4.83 0.77 -8.88
CA PHE A 78 5.55 2.04 -8.94
C PHE A 78 6.65 2.11 -7.89
N MET A 79 7.67 2.89 -8.19
CA MET A 79 8.73 3.33 -7.27
C MET A 79 9.19 4.70 -7.73
N PHE A 80 9.32 5.66 -6.82
CA PHE A 80 9.91 6.96 -7.13
C PHE A 80 10.69 7.52 -5.94
N ARG A 81 11.60 8.45 -6.25
CA ARG A 81 12.36 9.27 -5.31
C ARG A 81 12.41 10.69 -5.84
N GLN A 82 11.88 11.65 -5.09
CA GLN A 82 11.84 13.06 -5.48
C GLN A 82 11.90 13.93 -4.22
N GLU A 83 12.81 14.92 -4.21
CA GLU A 83 12.91 15.93 -3.13
C GLU A 83 12.96 15.32 -1.72
N GLY A 84 13.79 14.29 -1.54
CA GLY A 84 13.95 13.59 -0.26
C GLY A 84 12.78 12.69 0.16
N ARG A 85 11.75 12.56 -0.68
CA ARG A 85 10.59 11.69 -0.47
C ARG A 85 10.68 10.47 -1.38
N GLU A 86 10.26 9.34 -0.85
CA GLU A 86 10.33 8.06 -1.54
C GLU A 86 9.04 7.28 -1.29
N ALA A 87 8.54 6.61 -2.32
CA ALA A 87 7.43 5.68 -2.19
C ALA A 87 7.55 4.53 -3.19
N LEU A 88 6.97 3.39 -2.82
CA LEU A 88 6.91 2.17 -3.58
C LEU A 88 5.57 1.49 -3.31
N GLY A 89 4.96 0.88 -4.33
CA GLY A 89 3.71 0.17 -4.12
C GLY A 89 3.27 -0.74 -5.26
N PHE A 90 2.32 -1.60 -4.93
CA PHE A 90 1.69 -2.57 -5.82
C PHE A 90 0.19 -2.23 -5.91
N SER A 91 -0.19 -1.39 -6.88
CA SER A 91 -1.56 -0.88 -7.00
C SER A 91 -2.53 -2.00 -7.38
N PRO A 92 -3.59 -2.25 -6.58
CA PRO A 92 -4.57 -3.29 -6.88
C PRO A 92 -5.61 -2.85 -7.92
N GLU A 93 -5.77 -1.55 -8.14
CA GLU A 93 -6.83 -0.97 -8.94
C GLU A 93 -6.29 0.18 -9.81
N LEU A 94 -6.96 0.39 -10.94
CA LEU A 94 -6.81 1.54 -11.80
C LEU A 94 -7.85 2.62 -11.44
N VAL A 95 -7.37 3.77 -10.94
CA VAL A 95 -8.24 4.94 -10.72
C VAL A 95 -8.88 5.37 -12.05
N MET A 96 -8.06 5.56 -13.08
CA MET A 96 -8.51 5.92 -14.42
C MET A 96 -7.46 5.54 -15.48
N SER A 97 -7.89 5.13 -16.68
CA SER A 97 -7.09 5.11 -17.90
C SER A 97 -7.83 5.82 -19.02
N VAL A 98 -7.11 6.63 -19.78
CA VAL A 98 -7.65 7.38 -20.92
C VAL A 98 -6.87 6.97 -22.17
N THR A 99 -7.58 6.60 -23.24
CA THR A 99 -6.99 6.27 -24.54
C THR A 99 -7.84 6.92 -25.64
N GLY A 100 -7.30 7.96 -26.29
CA GLY A 100 -8.08 8.83 -27.16
C GLY A 100 -9.24 9.46 -26.38
N ASN A 101 -10.47 9.27 -26.89
CA ASN A 101 -11.70 9.74 -26.23
C ASN A 101 -12.34 8.70 -25.30
N LYS A 102 -11.68 7.56 -25.04
CA LYS A 102 -12.21 6.50 -24.16
C LYS A 102 -11.62 6.64 -22.76
N VAL A 103 -12.48 6.62 -21.75
CA VAL A 103 -12.12 6.61 -20.32
C VAL A 103 -12.56 5.30 -19.69
N VAL A 104 -11.70 4.69 -18.85
CA VAL A 104 -11.96 3.45 -18.10
C VAL A 104 -11.58 3.65 -16.63
N THR A 105 -12.36 3.06 -15.71
CA THR A 105 -12.11 2.98 -14.27
C THR A 105 -12.48 1.57 -13.78
N GLU A 106 -11.81 1.05 -12.74
CA GLU A 106 -11.93 -0.35 -12.31
C GLU A 106 -12.22 -0.50 -10.79
N PRO A 107 -13.38 -0.04 -10.29
CA PRO A 107 -13.68 -0.01 -8.85
C PRO A 107 -13.61 -1.38 -8.17
N LEU A 108 -12.73 -1.52 -7.19
CA LEU A 108 -12.65 -2.70 -6.32
C LEU A 108 -13.15 -2.38 -4.91
N ALA A 109 -14.14 -3.15 -4.45
CA ALA A 109 -14.66 -3.04 -3.09
C ALA A 109 -15.11 -4.40 -2.56
N GLY A 110 -14.85 -4.66 -1.28
CA GLY A 110 -15.04 -5.97 -0.65
C GLY A 110 -13.73 -6.76 -0.66
N THR A 111 -13.36 -7.31 0.49
CA THR A 111 -12.07 -7.98 0.66
C THR A 111 -12.23 -9.27 1.47
N ARG A 112 -11.62 -10.34 0.96
CA ARG A 112 -11.37 -11.61 1.65
C ARG A 112 -9.93 -12.01 1.39
N ASP A 113 -9.33 -12.74 2.34
CA ASP A 113 -7.96 -13.18 2.17
C ASP A 113 -7.84 -14.31 1.15
N ARG A 114 -6.61 -14.47 0.62
CA ARG A 114 -6.20 -15.59 -0.22
C ARG A 114 -4.94 -16.26 0.35
N MET A 115 -4.78 -16.21 1.68
CA MET A 115 -3.56 -16.65 2.35
C MET A 115 -3.55 -18.16 2.64
N GLY A 116 -4.70 -18.80 2.52
CA GLY A 116 -4.88 -20.25 2.69
C GLY A 116 -4.61 -21.08 1.43
N LYS A 117 -4.83 -22.40 1.56
CA LYS A 117 -4.77 -23.34 0.42
C LYS A 117 -6.00 -23.16 -0.47
N PRO A 118 -5.90 -23.43 -1.78
CA PRO A 118 -7.08 -23.46 -2.65
C PRO A 118 -8.12 -24.48 -2.14
N GLY A 119 -9.38 -24.06 -2.00
CA GLY A 119 -10.51 -24.94 -1.64
C GLY A 119 -10.68 -25.28 -0.15
N ALA A 120 -9.94 -24.62 0.75
CA ALA A 120 -10.14 -24.70 2.19
C ALA A 120 -11.16 -23.68 2.71
#